data_AF-A0A2G8RGL5-F1
#
_entry.id   AF-A0A2G8RGL5-F1
#
_cell.length_a   1.000
_cell.length_b   1.000
_cell.length_c   1.000
_cell.angle_alpha   90.00
_cell.angle_beta   90.00
_cell.angle_gamma   90.00
#
_symmetry.space_group_name_H-M   'P 1'
#
loop_
_entity.id
_entity.type
_entity.pdbx_description
1 polymer ?
#
loop_
_entity_poly.entity_id
_entity_poly.type
_entity_poly.pdbx_seq_one_letter_code
_entity_poly.pdbx_strand_id
1 'polypeptide(L)'
;MAELSLDEALDALNAARTFLNPDALYIFICGDNEAVGVEWIPDVPDGLLSGYIATVEAAADVVTGAMDEFFLTEDHRGRWTLVPFI
;
A
#
# COMPACT_ATOMS: atom_id res chain seq x y z
N MET A 1 -9.48 -4.62 17.36
CA MET A 1 -8.64 -4.85 16.16
C MET A 1 -7.28 -4.33 16.52
N ALA A 2 -6.21 -5.11 16.29
CA ALA A 2 -4.86 -4.60 16.47
C ALA A 2 -4.64 -3.49 15.43
N GLU A 3 -4.11 -2.36 15.87
CA GLU A 3 -3.80 -1.22 15.00
C GLU A 3 -2.56 -1.60 14.18
N LEU A 4 -2.67 -1.60 12.86
CA LEU A 4 -1.56 -1.92 11.96
C LEU A 4 -0.50 -0.81 12.09
N SER A 5 0.74 -1.15 12.43
CA SER A 5 1.80 -0.15 12.53
C SER A 5 2.23 0.36 11.15
N LEU A 6 2.89 1.52 11.10
CA LEU A 6 3.36 2.11 9.85
C LEU A 6 4.35 1.21 9.10
N ASP A 7 5.28 0.56 9.82
CA ASP A 7 6.24 -0.37 9.22
C ASP A 7 5.53 -1.60 8.64
N GLU A 8 4.57 -2.17 9.38
CA GLU A 8 3.76 -3.30 8.89
C GLU A 8 2.91 -2.91 7.67
N ALA A 9 2.40 -1.67 7.64
CA ALA A 9 1.66 -1.15 6.50
C ALA A 9 2.55 -1.00 5.25
N LEU A 10 3.75 -0.44 5.40
CA LEU A 10 4.72 -0.35 4.29
C LEU A 10 5.13 -1.73 3.77
N ASP A 11 5.37 -2.68 4.66
CA ASP A 11 5.71 -4.05 4.26
C ASP A 11 4.53 -4.73 3.54
N ALA A 12 3.30 -4.54 4.01
CA ALA A 12 2.10 -5.06 3.35
C ALA A 12 1.91 -4.50 1.94
N LEU A 13 2.06 -3.17 1.76
CA LEU A 13 1.97 -2.55 0.44
C LEU A 13 3.09 -3.01 -0.50
N ASN A 14 4.32 -3.12 0.00
CA ASN A 14 5.45 -3.61 -0.81
C ASN A 14 5.26 -5.08 -1.23
N ALA A 15 4.78 -5.93 -0.32
CA ALA A 15 4.44 -7.31 -0.63
C ALA A 15 3.32 -7.39 -1.67
N ALA A 16 2.24 -6.62 -1.49
CA ALA A 16 1.14 -6.58 -2.44
C ALA A 16 1.57 -6.07 -3.82
N ARG A 17 2.37 -5.00 -3.90
CA ARG A 17 2.95 -4.51 -5.17
C ARG A 17 3.82 -5.57 -5.85
N THR A 18 4.55 -6.36 -5.09
CA THR A 18 5.47 -7.37 -5.64
C THR A 18 4.76 -8.62 -6.12
N PHE A 19 3.75 -9.09 -5.39
CA PHE A 19 3.13 -10.40 -5.63
C PHE A 19 1.76 -10.33 -6.31
N LEU A 20 1.07 -9.19 -6.22
CA LEU A 20 -0.31 -9.05 -6.66
C LEU A 20 -0.50 -7.99 -7.76
N ASN A 21 0.43 -7.06 -7.93
CA ASN A 21 0.35 -6.04 -8.98
C ASN A 21 1.19 -6.46 -10.21
N PRO A 22 0.63 -6.47 -11.44
CA PRO A 22 -0.70 -6.00 -11.85
C PRO A 22 -1.75 -7.11 -12.00
N ASP A 23 -1.49 -8.33 -11.51
CA ASP A 23 -2.31 -9.50 -11.84
C ASP A 23 -3.65 -9.54 -11.07
N ALA A 24 -3.68 -8.98 -9.86
CA ALA A 24 -4.84 -9.02 -8.97
C ALA A 24 -5.29 -7.65 -8.47
N LEU A 25 -4.40 -6.66 -8.49
CA LEU A 25 -4.70 -5.30 -8.04
C LEU A 25 -3.70 -4.30 -8.64
N TYR A 26 -4.09 -3.03 -8.66
CA TYR A 26 -3.22 -1.90 -8.91
C TYR A 26 -3.04 -1.11 -7.61
N ILE A 27 -1.79 -0.83 -7.24
CA ILE A 27 -1.45 0.12 -6.18
C ILE A 27 -0.74 1.31 -6.83
N PHE A 28 -1.22 2.51 -6.55
CA PHE A 28 -0.73 3.74 -7.16
C PHE A 28 -0.74 4.90 -6.16
N ILE A 29 0.04 5.93 -6.47
CA ILE A 29 0.05 7.18 -5.69
C ILE A 29 -0.91 8.15 -6.37
N CYS A 30 -1.82 8.71 -5.58
CA CYS A 30 -2.79 9.71 -6.01
C CYS A 30 -2.25 11.12 -5.79
N GLY A 31 -2.60 12.04 -6.70
CA GLY A 31 -2.19 13.44 -6.64
C GLY A 31 -0.67 13.62 -6.66
N ASP A 32 -0.19 14.66 -5.99
CA ASP A 32 1.23 14.95 -5.82
C ASP A 32 1.77 14.33 -4.51
N ASN A 33 1.60 13.01 -4.35
CA ASN A 33 1.95 12.28 -3.11
C ASN A 33 0.96 12.55 -1.95
N GLU A 34 -0.33 12.60 -2.25
CA GLU A 34 -1.36 12.92 -1.26
C GLU A 34 -2.02 11.67 -0.67
N ALA A 35 -2.08 10.57 -1.44
CA ALA A 35 -2.65 9.31 -0.96
C ALA A 35 -2.13 8.09 -1.71
N VAL A 36 -2.29 6.91 -1.11
CA VAL A 36 -2.14 5.61 -1.76
C VAL A 36 -3.51 5.10 -2.19
N GLY A 37 -3.67 4.85 -3.49
CA GLY A 37 -4.83 4.17 -4.07
C GLY A 37 -4.60 2.67 -4.22
N VAL A 38 -5.65 1.89 -3.96
CA VAL A 38 -5.72 0.44 -4.22
C VAL A 38 -6.95 0.15 -5.07
N GLU A 39 -6.75 -0.49 -6.22
CA GLU A 39 -7.84 -0.89 -7.12
C GLU A 39 -7.75 -2.40 -7.40
N TRP A 40 -8.78 -3.14 -7.03
CA TRP A 40 -8.82 -4.59 -7.19
C TRP A 40 -9.35 -5.02 -8.56
N ILE A 41 -8.74 -6.04 -9.14
CA ILE A 41 -9.17 -6.60 -10.41
C ILE A 41 -10.30 -7.61 -10.13
N PRO A 42 -11.49 -7.45 -10.73
CA PRO A 42 -12.69 -8.20 -10.37
C PRO A 42 -12.65 -9.71 -10.68
N ASP A 43 -11.68 -10.17 -11.48
CA ASP A 43 -11.58 -11.57 -11.90
C ASP A 43 -10.77 -12.46 -10.92
N VAL A 44 -10.34 -11.90 -9.78
CA VAL A 44 -9.56 -12.66 -8.79
C VAL A 44 -10.49 -13.40 -7.82
N PRO A 45 -10.29 -14.70 -7.54
CA PRO A 45 -11.17 -15.44 -6.64
C PRO A 45 -11.14 -14.91 -5.19
N ASP A 46 -12.26 -14.31 -4.77
CA ASP A 46 -12.50 -13.68 -3.45
C ASP A 46 -12.05 -14.53 -2.24
N GLY A 47 -12.14 -15.86 -2.36
CA GLY A 47 -11.88 -16.78 -1.26
C GLY A 47 -10.41 -16.83 -0.81
N LEU A 48 -9.45 -16.59 -1.71
CA LEU A 48 -8.03 -16.71 -1.37
C LEU A 48 -7.43 -15.40 -0.84
N LEU A 49 -8.02 -14.26 -1.21
CA LEU A 49 -7.46 -12.93 -0.92
C LEU A 49 -8.28 -12.11 0.09
N SER A 50 -9.47 -12.54 0.52
CA SER A 50 -10.30 -11.76 1.45
C SER A 50 -9.56 -11.24 2.71
N GLY A 51 -8.66 -12.03 3.30
CA GLY A 51 -7.82 -11.58 4.42
C GLY A 51 -6.69 -10.62 4.01
N TYR A 52 -6.19 -10.74 2.78
CA TYR A 52 -5.22 -9.82 2.20
C TYR A 52 -5.86 -8.50 1.78
N ILE A 53 -7.10 -8.49 1.29
CA ILE A 53 -7.81 -7.29 0.85
C ILE A 53 -7.90 -6.27 1.97
N ALA A 54 -8.50 -6.67 3.09
CA ALA A 54 -8.65 -5.81 4.26
C ALA A 54 -7.28 -5.34 4.81
N THR A 55 -6.25 -6.17 4.71
CA THR A 55 -4.90 -5.81 5.16
C THR A 55 -4.25 -4.77 4.25
N VAL A 56 -4.37 -4.92 2.93
CA VAL A 56 -3.79 -3.99 1.95
C VAL A 56 -4.53 -2.65 1.96
N GLU A 57 -5.85 -2.66 2.08
CA GLU A 57 -6.64 -1.43 2.22
C GLU A 57 -6.29 -0.68 3.51
N ALA A 58 -6.25 -1.37 4.65
CA ALA A 58 -5.84 -0.76 5.91
C ALA A 58 -4.39 -0.23 5.84
N ALA A 59 -3.50 -0.93 5.16
CA ALA A 59 -2.13 -0.48 4.95
C ALA A 59 -2.05 0.80 4.11
N ALA A 60 -2.85 0.89 3.04
CA ALA A 60 -2.95 2.09 2.21
C ALA A 60 -3.46 3.29 3.01
N ASP A 61 -4.47 3.10 3.87
CA ASP A 61 -5.00 4.15 4.75
C ASP A 61 -3.93 4.63 5.75
N VAL A 62 -3.22 3.70 6.40
CA VAL A 62 -2.15 4.04 7.36
C VAL A 62 -1.02 4.81 6.68
N VAL A 63 -0.57 4.38 5.51
CA VAL A 63 0.49 5.08 4.76
C VAL A 63 0.01 6.44 4.27
N THR A 64 -1.25 6.54 3.80
CA THR A 64 -1.85 7.83 3.42
C THR A 64 -1.87 8.80 4.59
N GLY A 65 -2.26 8.37 5.79
CA GLY A 65 -2.21 9.23 6.98
C GLY A 65 -0.80 9.68 7.37
N ALA A 66 0.22 8.87 7.08
CA ALA A 66 1.61 9.28 7.28
C ALA A 66 2.12 10.25 6.19
N MET A 67 1.51 10.27 5.00
CA MET A 67 1.95 11.15 3.91
C MET A 67 1.72 12.65 4.18
N ASP A 68 0.96 12.99 5.23
CA ASP A 68 0.84 14.36 5.75
C ASP A 68 2.16 14.92 6.32
N GLU A 69 3.10 14.06 6.72
CA GLU A 69 4.41 14.43 7.30
C GLU A 69 5.60 13.86 6.51
N PHE A 70 5.35 12.99 5.54
CA PHE A 70 6.36 12.24 4.81
C PHE A 70 6.05 12.16 3.31
N PHE A 71 7.08 12.09 2.47
CA PHE A 71 6.97 11.69 1.08
C PHE A 71 7.10 10.17 0.93
N LEU A 72 6.13 9.53 0.27
CA LEU A 72 6.25 8.15 -0.17
C LEU A 72 7.08 8.09 -1.45
N THR A 73 8.22 7.43 -1.41
CA THR A 73 9.15 7.31 -2.54
C THR A 73 9.61 5.87 -2.71
N GLU A 74 10.33 5.59 -3.78
CA GLU A 74 10.90 4.28 -4.06
C GLU A 74 12.40 4.27 -3.75
N ASP A 75 12.86 3.27 -3.00
CA ASP A 75 14.27 3.04 -2.70
C ASP A 75 15.01 2.44 -3.91
N HIS A 76 16.34 2.32 -3.80
CA HIS A 76 17.19 1.75 -4.85
C HIS A 76 16.88 0.28 -5.21
N ARG A 77 16.02 -0.41 -4.46
CA ARG A 77 15.57 -1.79 -4.68
C ARG A 77 14.15 -1.87 -5.21
N GLY A 78 13.52 -0.73 -5.51
CA GLY A 78 12.14 -0.71 -5.98
C GLY A 78 11.10 -0.77 -4.86
N ARG A 79 11.50 -0.63 -3.58
CA ARG A 79 10.55 -0.69 -2.45
C ARG A 79 10.09 0.69 -2.05
N TRP A 80 8.81 0.81 -1.75
CA TRP A 80 8.24 2.00 -1.16
C TRP A 80 8.77 2.25 0.25
N THR A 81 9.13 3.50 0.50
CA THR A 81 9.68 4.01 1.76
C THR A 81 9.17 5.43 2.01
N LEU A 82 9.07 5.83 3.28
CA LEU A 82 8.66 7.17 3.68
C LEU A 82 9.89 8.00 4.07
N VAL A 83 9.97 9.21 3.54
CA VAL A 83 11.06 10.17 3.81
C VAL A 83 10.46 11.47 4.34
N PRO A 84 10.94 12.03 5.46
CA PRO A 84 10.33 13.24 6.02
C PRO A 84 10.48 14.44 5.09
N PHE A 85 9.52 15.37 5.14
CA PHE A 85 9.69 16.69 4.53
C PHE A 85 10.91 17.40 5.15
N ILE A 86 11.76 17.99 4.32
CA ILE A 86 12.95 18.77 4.74
C ILE A 86 12.56 20.24 4.88
#